data_AF-A0A2N2LFJ0-F1
#
_entry.id   AF-A0A2N2LFJ0-F1
#
_cell.length_a   1.000
_cell.length_b   1.000
_cell.length_c   1.000
_cell.angle_alpha   90.00
_cell.angle_beta   90.00
_cell.angle_gamma   90.00
#
_symmetry.space_group_name_H-M   'P 1'
#
loop_
_entity.id
_entity.type
_entity.pdbx_description
1 polymer ?
#
loop_
_entity_poly.entity_id
_entity_poly.type
_entity_poly.pdbx_seq_one_letter_code
_entity_poly.pdbx_strand_id
1 'polypeptide(L)'
;MAFNDRELTCRDCGSSFVFTSGEQEFYATKGLQHDPVRCPGCRQNRKLTRPEDRDETPRFGVYSSWGGRTPRQLHVASCSQCGKMTEVPFVSRGDRPVYCSDCYNDIRKKQEAQELAEAESASSRIHAAGAKALLALEGEAPRPIVIDEEAGRL
;
A
#
# COMPACT_ATOMS: atom_id res chain seq x y z
N MET A 1 16.61 30.29 -9.01
CA MET A 1 15.82 31.30 -9.74
C MET A 1 14.73 31.80 -8.83
N ALA A 2 14.35 33.08 -8.89
CA ALA A 2 13.15 33.55 -8.21
C ALA A 2 11.92 33.11 -9.02
N PHE A 3 11.12 32.21 -8.46
CA PHE A 3 9.87 31.77 -9.07
C PHE A 3 8.74 32.71 -8.62
N ASN A 4 7.93 33.17 -9.56
CA ASN A 4 6.80 34.06 -9.29
C ASN A 4 5.51 33.35 -9.71
N ASP A 5 4.40 33.65 -9.05
CA ASP A 5 3.11 33.07 -9.40
C ASP A 5 2.69 33.48 -10.82
N ARG A 6 2.28 32.50 -11.63
CA ARG A 6 1.90 32.71 -13.03
C ARG A 6 0.52 32.13 -13.31
N GLU A 7 -0.33 32.87 -13.99
CA GLU A 7 -1.63 32.36 -14.41
C GLU A 7 -1.53 31.63 -15.76
N LEU A 8 -2.09 30.43 -15.84
CA LEU A 8 -2.14 29.59 -17.03
C LEU A 8 -3.58 29.20 -17.35
N THR A 9 -3.87 28.96 -18.63
CA THR A 9 -5.20 28.52 -19.08
C THR A 9 -5.24 27.01 -19.23
N CYS A 10 -6.28 26.38 -18.67
CA CYS A 10 -6.46 24.94 -18.78
C CYS A 10 -6.91 24.56 -20.20
N ARG A 11 -6.23 23.58 -20.81
CA ARG A 11 -6.61 23.07 -22.14
C ARG A 11 -7.95 22.33 -22.18
N ASP A 12 -8.36 21.71 -21.07
CA ASP A 12 -9.56 20.85 -21.04
C ASP A 12 -10.84 21.64 -20.69
N CYS A 13 -10.77 22.55 -19.72
CA CYS A 13 -11.93 23.31 -19.24
C CYS A 13 -11.88 24.82 -19.57
N GLY A 14 -10.78 25.33 -20.14
CA GLY A 14 -10.62 26.74 -20.50
C GLY A 14 -10.46 27.71 -19.34
N SER A 15 -10.62 27.26 -18.08
CA SER A 15 -10.48 28.11 -16.90
C SER A 15 -9.00 28.50 -16.66
N SER A 16 -8.76 29.72 -16.18
CA SER A 16 -7.45 30.11 -15.67
C SER A 16 -7.17 29.41 -14.33
N PHE A 17 -5.91 29.08 -14.07
CA PHE A 17 -5.43 28.58 -12.80
C PHE A 17 -4.03 29.13 -12.50
N VAL A 18 -3.67 29.19 -11.21
CA VAL A 18 -2.39 29.75 -10.77
C VAL A 18 -1.34 28.63 -10.68
N PHE A 19 -0.24 28.81 -11.39
CA PHE A 19 0.99 28.04 -11.25
C PHE A 19 1.90 28.77 -10.25
N THR A 20 1.80 28.37 -8.99
CA THR A 20 2.47 29.04 -7.88
C THR A 20 3.98 28.86 -7.93
N SER A 21 4.69 29.77 -7.29
CA SER A 21 6.14 29.70 -7.04
C SER A 21 6.57 28.35 -6.46
N GLY A 22 5.83 27.79 -5.50
CA GLY A 22 6.10 26.47 -4.93
C GLY A 22 5.90 25.31 -5.91
N GLU A 23 4.91 25.37 -6.82
CA GLU A 23 4.76 24.36 -7.86
C GLU A 23 5.91 24.45 -8.89
N GLN A 24 6.40 25.64 -9.21
CA GLN A 24 7.54 25.81 -10.12
C GLN A 24 8.84 25.24 -9.54
N GLU A 25 9.08 25.43 -8.25
CA GLU A 25 10.21 24.80 -7.54
C GLU A 25 10.11 23.28 -7.57
N PHE A 26 8.90 22.74 -7.37
CA PHE A 26 8.66 21.30 -7.48
C PHE A 26 8.97 20.77 -8.90
N TYR A 27 8.56 21.49 -9.94
CA TYR A 27 8.85 21.09 -11.32
C TYR A 27 10.36 21.14 -11.61
N ALA A 28 11.05 22.19 -11.16
CA ALA A 28 12.49 22.33 -11.32
C ALA A 28 13.28 21.22 -10.62
N THR A 29 12.93 20.88 -9.37
CA THR A 29 13.60 19.80 -8.61
C THR A 29 13.39 18.41 -9.20
N LYS A 30 12.25 18.18 -9.85
CA LYS A 30 11.94 16.93 -10.55
C LYS A 30 12.50 16.87 -11.97
N GLY A 31 13.11 17.96 -12.47
CA GLY A 31 13.62 18.06 -13.83
C GLY A 31 12.51 18.18 -14.89
N LEU A 32 11.30 18.60 -14.50
CA LEU A 32 10.20 18.85 -15.43
C LEU A 32 10.36 20.26 -16.00
N GLN A 33 10.73 20.33 -17.28
CA GLN A 33 10.94 21.59 -18.01
C GLN A 33 9.65 22.18 -18.63
N HIS A 34 8.52 21.49 -18.51
CA HIS A 34 7.27 21.87 -19.15
C HIS A 34 6.24 22.40 -18.13
N ASP A 35 5.54 23.45 -18.52
CA ASP A 35 4.48 24.04 -17.70
C ASP A 35 3.24 23.12 -17.63
N PRO A 36 2.47 23.18 -16.54
CA PRO A 36 1.25 22.40 -16.43
C PRO A 36 0.21 22.85 -17.47
N VAL A 37 -0.31 21.90 -18.26
CA VAL A 37 -1.30 22.18 -19.33
C VAL A 37 -2.75 22.17 -18.81
N ARG A 38 -2.98 21.59 -17.64
CA ARG A 38 -4.30 21.32 -17.08
C ARG A 38 -4.39 21.81 -15.65
N CYS A 39 -5.53 22.39 -15.28
CA CYS A 39 -5.78 22.83 -13.93
C CYS A 39 -5.85 21.64 -12.95
N PRO A 40 -5.65 21.87 -11.65
CA PRO A 40 -5.70 20.83 -10.61
C PRO A 40 -6.99 19.98 -10.68
N GLY A 41 -8.14 20.61 -10.92
CA GLY A 41 -9.43 19.92 -11.03
C GLY A 41 -9.47 18.93 -12.21
N CYS A 42 -9.02 19.33 -13.40
CA CYS A 42 -8.95 18.43 -14.57
C CYS A 42 -7.89 17.34 -14.39
N ARG A 43 -6.76 17.64 -13.72
CA ARG A 43 -5.74 16.65 -13.37
C ARG A 43 -6.31 15.59 -12.42
N GLN A 44 -7.03 16.02 -11.39
CA GLN A 44 -7.65 15.13 -10.41
C GLN A 44 -8.80 14.34 -11.04
N ASN A 45 -9.70 14.97 -11.78
CA ASN A 45 -10.80 14.29 -12.44
C ASN A 45 -10.28 13.23 -13.41
N ARG A 46 -9.20 13.49 -14.16
CA ARG A 46 -8.57 12.46 -15.00
C ARG A 46 -7.91 11.34 -14.20
N LYS A 47 -7.42 11.62 -12.99
CA LYS A 47 -6.91 10.57 -12.10
C LYS A 47 -8.05 9.66 -11.64
N LEU A 48 -9.22 10.23 -11.36
CA LEU A 48 -10.43 9.51 -10.91
C LEU A 48 -11.17 8.79 -12.05
N THR A 49 -11.27 9.41 -13.22
CA THR A 49 -11.93 8.82 -14.41
C THR A 49 -11.01 7.90 -15.18
N ARG A 50 -9.71 7.89 -14.87
CA ARG A 50 -8.87 6.79 -15.30
C ARG A 50 -9.42 5.57 -14.55
N PRO A 51 -9.97 4.57 -15.26
CA PRO A 51 -10.54 3.42 -14.61
C PRO A 51 -9.50 2.86 -13.64
N GLU A 52 -9.90 2.79 -12.37
CA GLU A 52 -9.18 2.05 -11.33
C GLU A 52 -9.15 0.55 -11.64
N ASP A 53 -9.66 0.11 -12.81
CA ASP A 53 -9.33 -1.17 -13.47
C ASP A 53 -7.88 -1.20 -14.01
N ARG A 54 -6.94 -0.67 -13.22
CA ARG A 54 -5.57 -1.18 -13.19
C ARG A 54 -5.24 -1.85 -11.86
N ASP A 55 -6.14 -1.86 -10.88
CA ASP A 55 -6.12 -2.84 -9.78
C ASP A 55 -6.68 -4.21 -10.20
N GLU A 56 -7.19 -4.32 -11.43
CA GLU A 56 -7.30 -5.58 -12.19
C GLU A 56 -6.10 -5.82 -13.11
N THR A 57 -4.92 -5.23 -12.84
CA THR A 57 -3.70 -5.92 -13.29
C THR A 57 -3.51 -7.05 -12.27
N PRO A 58 -3.77 -8.32 -12.61
CA PRO A 58 -3.60 -9.36 -11.62
C PRO A 58 -2.12 -9.34 -11.25
N ARG A 59 -1.82 -9.17 -9.96
CA ARG A 59 -0.46 -9.37 -9.42
C ARG A 59 0.09 -10.78 -9.72
N PHE A 60 -0.74 -11.65 -10.29
CA PHE A 60 -0.36 -12.84 -11.06
C PHE A 60 -1.15 -12.94 -12.37
N GLY A 61 -0.71 -12.24 -13.43
CA GLY A 61 -1.39 -12.26 -14.74
C GLY A 61 -0.68 -11.47 -15.83
N VAL A 62 0.63 -11.66 -15.97
CA VAL A 62 1.47 -10.91 -16.91
C VAL A 62 1.50 -11.59 -18.28
N TYR A 63 0.40 -11.54 -19.05
CA TYR A 63 0.45 -11.83 -20.51
C TYR A 63 0.05 -10.65 -21.40
N SER A 64 -0.21 -9.47 -20.82
CA SER A 64 -0.42 -8.23 -21.58
C SER A 64 0.64 -7.19 -21.21
N SER A 65 1.84 -7.38 -21.76
CA SER A 65 2.84 -6.32 -21.77
C SER A 65 2.40 -5.23 -22.75
N TRP A 66 2.27 -4.02 -22.21
CA TRP A 66 2.33 -2.78 -22.97
C TRP A 66 3.53 -2.84 -23.93
N GLY A 67 3.28 -3.08 -25.22
CA GLY A 67 4.31 -2.98 -26.27
C GLY A 67 4.68 -4.26 -27.04
N GLY A 68 3.98 -5.39 -26.88
CA GLY A 68 3.77 -6.42 -27.93
C GLY A 68 4.92 -6.86 -28.88
N ARG A 69 6.21 -6.76 -28.51
CA ARG A 69 7.32 -6.98 -29.47
C ARG A 69 8.13 -8.26 -29.27
N THR A 70 7.92 -9.01 -28.19
CA THR A 70 8.61 -10.30 -27.98
C THR A 70 7.70 -11.29 -27.25
N PRO A 71 7.41 -12.48 -27.81
CA PRO A 71 6.77 -13.54 -27.05
C PRO A 71 7.68 -13.91 -25.86
N ARG A 72 7.12 -13.96 -24.64
CA ARG A 72 7.88 -14.45 -23.48
C ARG A 72 8.21 -15.93 -23.71
N GLN A 73 9.45 -16.32 -23.49
CA GLN A 73 9.84 -17.72 -23.49
C GLN A 73 9.27 -18.39 -22.23
N LEU A 74 8.51 -19.45 -22.43
CA LEU A 74 8.06 -20.32 -21.35
C LEU A 74 9.15 -21.35 -21.09
N HIS A 75 9.45 -21.58 -19.81
CA HIS A 75 10.43 -22.58 -19.38
C HIS A 75 9.71 -23.76 -18.74
N VAL A 76 10.16 -24.96 -19.06
CA VAL A 76 9.62 -26.19 -18.48
C VAL A 76 10.23 -26.40 -17.10
N ALA A 77 9.38 -26.61 -16.10
CA ALA A 77 9.78 -26.89 -14.73
C ALA A 77 8.89 -27.98 -14.10
N SER A 78 9.43 -28.76 -13.18
CA SER A 78 8.69 -29.78 -12.42
C SER A 78 8.02 -29.17 -11.19
N CYS A 79 6.72 -29.40 -11.01
CA CYS A 79 5.98 -28.99 -9.81
C CYS A 79 6.48 -29.73 -8.56
N SER A 80 6.84 -29.01 -7.50
CA SER A 80 7.36 -29.58 -6.25
C SER A 80 6.32 -30.36 -5.44
N GLN A 81 5.02 -30.14 -5.67
CA GLN A 81 3.95 -30.81 -4.92
C GLN A 81 3.41 -32.06 -5.63
N CYS A 82 3.19 -31.99 -6.95
CA CYS A 82 2.56 -33.07 -7.71
C CYS A 82 3.47 -33.73 -8.76
N GLY A 83 4.68 -33.22 -8.98
CA GLY A 83 5.66 -33.79 -9.91
C GLY A 83 5.37 -33.58 -11.41
N LYS A 84 4.23 -32.97 -11.76
CA LYS A 84 3.88 -32.69 -13.17
C LYS A 84 4.82 -31.65 -13.79
N MET A 85 5.07 -31.79 -15.09
CA MET A 85 5.81 -30.81 -15.88
C MET A 85 4.89 -29.64 -16.23
N THR A 86 5.32 -28.43 -15.94
CA THR A 86 4.55 -27.19 -16.18
C THR A 86 5.40 -26.12 -16.82
N GLU A 87 4.75 -25.28 -17.60
CA GLU A 87 5.37 -24.15 -18.28
C GLU A 87 5.25 -22.89 -17.43
N VAL A 88 6.38 -22.30 -17.08
CA VAL A 88 6.45 -21.09 -16.24
C VAL A 88 7.17 -19.94 -16.96
N PRO A 89 6.78 -18.67 -16.74
CA PRO A 89 7.42 -17.51 -17.40
C PRO A 89 8.82 -17.15 -16.89
N PHE A 90 9.37 -17.91 -15.94
CA PHE A 90 10.65 -17.64 -15.28
C PHE A 90 11.51 -18.91 -15.25
N VAL A 91 12.84 -18.73 -15.28
CA VAL A 91 13.78 -19.85 -15.14
C VAL A 91 13.82 -20.29 -13.68
N SER A 92 13.58 -21.58 -13.42
CA SER A 92 13.70 -22.17 -12.09
C SER A 92 15.17 -22.17 -11.64
N ARG A 93 15.49 -21.40 -10.59
CA ARG A 93 16.85 -21.28 -10.05
C ARG A 93 17.20 -22.32 -8.97
N GLY A 94 16.24 -23.12 -8.55
CA GLY A 94 16.41 -24.11 -7.47
C GLY A 94 16.24 -23.55 -6.05
N ASP A 95 16.39 -22.23 -5.86
CA ASP A 95 16.23 -21.59 -4.54
C ASP A 95 14.78 -21.56 -4.02
N ARG A 96 13.80 -21.69 -4.92
CA ARG A 96 12.37 -21.60 -4.60
C ARG A 96 11.59 -22.73 -5.28
N PRO A 97 10.64 -23.38 -4.58
CA PRO A 97 9.82 -24.43 -5.16
C PRO A 97 8.92 -23.84 -6.26
N VAL A 98 8.76 -24.60 -7.34
CA VAL A 98 7.88 -24.25 -8.46
C VAL A 98 6.59 -25.04 -8.30
N TYR A 99 5.45 -24.38 -8.50
CA TYR A 99 4.13 -25.01 -8.40
C TYR A 99 3.36 -24.86 -9.72
N CYS A 100 2.58 -25.88 -10.08
CA CYS A 100 1.59 -25.76 -11.14
C CYS A 100 0.46 -24.82 -10.69
N SER A 101 -0.33 -24.30 -11.64
CA SER A 101 -1.43 -23.37 -11.36
C SER A 101 -2.40 -23.91 -10.29
N ASP A 102 -2.73 -25.20 -10.35
CA ASP A 102 -3.65 -25.83 -9.38
C ASP A 102 -3.05 -25.88 -7.97
N CYS A 103 -1.84 -26.44 -7.84
CA CYS A 103 -1.15 -26.53 -6.55
C CYS A 103 -0.86 -25.13 -5.98
N TYR A 104 -0.50 -24.16 -6.82
CA TYR A 104 -0.29 -22.78 -6.39
C TYR A 104 -1.58 -22.16 -5.84
N ASN A 105 -2.72 -22.38 -6.51
CA ASN A 105 -4.02 -21.89 -6.04
C ASN A 105 -4.44 -22.53 -4.71
N ASP A 106 -4.17 -23.83 -4.52
CA ASP A 106 -4.48 -24.53 -3.27
C ASP A 106 -3.62 -24.03 -2.10
N ILE A 107 -2.31 -23.85 -2.32
CA ILE A 107 -1.40 -23.28 -1.32
C ILE A 107 -1.82 -21.86 -0.99
N ARG A 108 -2.12 -21.04 -2.01
CA ARG A 108 -2.55 -19.66 -1.84
C ARG A 108 -3.82 -19.58 -0.98
N LYS A 109 -4.85 -20.39 -1.26
CA LYS A 109 -6.08 -20.42 -0.46
C LYS A 109 -5.82 -20.79 1.00
N LYS A 110 -4.92 -21.76 1.24
CA LYS A 110 -4.53 -22.14 2.61
C LYS A 110 -3.79 -21.03 3.34
N GLN A 111 -2.88 -20.34 2.65
CA GLN A 111 -2.15 -19.20 3.20
C GLN A 111 -3.10 -18.04 3.52
N GLU A 112 -4.01 -17.69 2.60
CA GLU A 112 -5.03 -16.64 2.83
C GLU A 112 -5.92 -16.98 4.03
N ALA A 113 -6.35 -18.24 4.17
CA ALA A 113 -7.13 -18.69 5.33
C ALA A 113 -6.34 -18.63 6.64
N GLN A 114 -5.04 -18.98 6.61
CA GLN A 114 -4.14 -18.88 7.76
C GLN A 114 -3.92 -17.43 8.17
N GLU A 115 -3.65 -16.54 7.21
CA GLU A 115 -3.46 -15.11 7.46
C GLU A 115 -4.72 -14.48 8.07
N LEU A 116 -5.92 -14.87 7.59
CA LEU A 116 -7.19 -14.42 8.17
C LEU A 116 -7.37 -14.93 9.60
N ALA A 117 -7.14 -16.21 9.86
CA ALA A 117 -7.24 -16.78 11.19
C ALA A 117 -6.19 -16.18 12.15
N GLU A 118 -4.98 -15.91 11.66
CA GLU A 118 -3.93 -15.24 12.41
C GLU A 118 -4.32 -13.79 12.72
N ALA A 119 -4.90 -13.05 11.77
CA ALA A 119 -5.38 -11.70 11.98
C ALA A 119 -6.53 -11.64 13.01
N GLU A 120 -7.48 -12.57 12.95
CA GLU A 120 -8.54 -12.72 13.96
C GLU A 120 -7.96 -13.06 15.34
N SER A 121 -6.99 -13.98 15.39
CA SER A 121 -6.30 -14.34 16.62
C SER A 121 -5.47 -13.18 17.20
N ALA A 122 -4.86 -12.36 16.33
CA ALA A 122 -4.12 -11.16 16.74
C ALA A 122 -5.06 -10.10 17.29
N SER A 123 -6.19 -9.86 16.60
CA SER A 123 -7.24 -8.94 17.05
C SER A 123 -7.79 -9.34 18.43
N SER A 124 -8.15 -10.61 18.61
CA SER A 124 -8.66 -11.11 19.90
C SER A 124 -7.65 -10.97 21.04
N ARG A 125 -6.35 -11.20 20.79
CA ARG A 125 -5.29 -10.95 21.79
C ARG A 125 -5.18 -9.48 22.17
N ILE A 126 -5.26 -8.57 21.19
CA ILE A 126 -5.24 -7.11 21.44
C ILE A 126 -6.45 -6.70 22.28
N HIS A 127 -7.66 -7.18 21.95
CA HIS A 127 -8.87 -6.91 22.72
C HIS A 127 -8.77 -7.45 24.16
N ALA A 128 -8.29 -8.68 24.35
CA ALA A 128 -8.12 -9.28 25.68
C ALA A 128 -7.09 -8.52 26.54
N ALA A 129 -5.97 -8.08 25.93
CA ALA A 129 -4.97 -7.26 26.60
C ALA A 129 -5.55 -5.90 27.03
N GLY A 130 -6.33 -5.25 26.17
CA GLY A 130 -7.02 -4.00 26.48
C GLY A 130 -8.02 -4.15 27.63
N ALA A 131 -8.85 -5.21 27.62
CA ALA A 131 -9.80 -5.48 28.69
C ALA A 131 -9.12 -5.74 30.04
N LYS A 132 -8.01 -6.51 30.04
CA LYS A 132 -7.21 -6.75 31.26
C LYS A 132 -6.57 -5.47 31.80
N ALA A 133 -6.07 -4.60 30.92
CA ALA A 133 -5.51 -3.31 31.31
C ALA A 133 -6.56 -2.38 31.93
N LEU A 134 -7.78 -2.35 31.37
CA LEU A 134 -8.88 -1.57 31.93
C LEU A 134 -9.24 -2.05 33.35
N LEU A 135 -9.39 -3.36 33.53
CA LEU A 135 -9.72 -3.95 34.83
C LEU A 135 -8.64 -3.72 35.89
N ALA A 136 -7.37 -3.63 35.48
CA ALA A 136 -6.27 -3.33 36.40
C ALA A 136 -6.28 -1.87 36.90
N LEU A 137 -6.80 -0.92 36.12
CA LEU A 137 -6.87 0.50 36.51
C LEU A 137 -8.06 0.79 37.44
N GLU A 138 -9.15 0.04 37.33
CA GLU A 138 -10.33 0.20 38.20
C GLU A 138 -10.12 -0.36 39.62
N GLY A 139 -9.06 -1.15 39.85
CA GLY A 139 -8.75 -1.79 41.14
C GLY A 139 -7.80 -1.03 42.05
N GLU A 140 -7.06 -0.03 41.56
CA GLU A 140 -6.06 0.71 42.35
C GLU A 140 -6.63 2.07 42.77
N ALA A 141 -7.49 2.06 43.79
CA ALA A 141 -7.91 3.30 44.45
C ALA A 141 -6.66 3.99 45.02
N PRO A 142 -6.43 5.30 44.76
CA PRO A 142 -5.31 6.01 45.34
C PRO A 142 -5.43 5.95 46.87
N ARG A 143 -4.41 5.39 47.54
CA ARG A 143 -4.35 5.37 49.00
C ARG A 143 -4.48 6.82 49.49
N PRO A 144 -5.39 7.12 50.44
CA PRO A 144 -5.53 8.48 50.93
C PRO A 144 -4.20 8.90 51.57
N ILE A 145 -3.67 10.02 51.09
CA ILE A 145 -2.49 10.66 51.67
C ILE A 145 -2.93 11.21 53.03
N VAL A 146 -2.61 10.49 54.10
CA VAL A 146 -2.69 11.01 55.47
C VAL A 146 -1.55 12.00 55.66
N ILE A 147 -1.89 13.27 55.87
CA ILE A 147 -0.93 14.33 56.17
C ILE A 147 -0.90 14.44 57.70
N ASP A 148 0.16 13.92 58.33
CA ASP A 148 0.36 14.02 59.78
C ASP A 148 0.64 15.48 60.19
N GLU A 149 -0.32 16.09 60.88
CA GLU A 149 -0.32 17.51 61.29
C GLU A 149 0.33 17.71 62.69
N GLU A 150 1.45 17.04 62.97
CA GLU A 150 2.13 17.07 64.29
C GLU A 150 3.59 17.58 64.27
N ALA A 151 3.90 18.57 63.43
CA ALA A 151 5.20 19.25 63.47
C ALA A 151 5.05 20.77 63.56
N GLY A 152 4.54 21.26 64.70
CA GLY A 152 4.31 22.68 64.95
C GLY A 152 4.28 23.08 66.43
N ARG A 153 5.12 22.46 67.27
CA ARG A 153 5.51 23.02 68.58
C ARG A 153 7.02 23.10 68.65
N LEU A 154 7.55 24.30 68.45
CA LEU A 154 8.55 24.99 69.27
C LEU A 154 8.92 26.32 68.60
#